data_AF-X0WVM1-F1
#
_entry.id   AF-X0WVM1-F1
#
_cell.length_a   1.000
_cell.length_b   1.000
_cell.length_c   1.000
_cell.angle_alpha   90.00
_cell.angle_beta   90.00
_cell.angle_gamma   90.00
#
_symmetry.space_group_name_H-M   'P 1'
#
loop_
_entity.id
_entity.type
_entity.pdbx_description
1 polymer ?
#
loop_
_entity_poly.entity_id
_entity_poly.type
_entity_poly.pdbx_seq_one_letter_code
_entity_poly.pdbx_strand_id
1 'polypeptide(L)'
;MTDKTTEELYQERDKRVNDAIRLEIPDRVPIDMSFGYFPAKYVGIPASVVYYEPDKWLEAVKKTVIDFQPDSLFYIQALSPGKAMELLDPKTT
;
A
#
# COMPACT_ATOMS: atom_id res chain seq x y z
N MET A 1 15.36 6.95 -26.35
CA MET A 1 15.35 5.84 -25.36
C MET A 1 13.94 5.30 -25.40
N THR A 2 13.76 4.03 -25.75
CA THR A 2 12.43 3.40 -25.73
C THR A 2 12.01 3.26 -24.28
N ASP A 3 10.85 3.80 -23.92
CA ASP A 3 10.28 3.63 -22.59
C ASP A 3 10.03 2.13 -22.33
N LYS A 4 10.40 1.66 -21.15
CA LYS A 4 10.14 0.27 -20.74
C LYS A 4 8.64 0.04 -20.62
N THR A 5 8.21 -1.16 -20.98
CA THR A 5 6.83 -1.60 -20.79
C THR A 5 6.52 -1.83 -19.30
N THR A 6 5.24 -1.77 -18.93
CA THR A 6 4.80 -2.08 -17.55
C THR A 6 5.24 -3.47 -17.10
N GLU A 7 5.24 -4.45 -18.02
CA GLU A 7 5.67 -5.82 -17.75
C GLU A 7 7.17 -5.89 -17.44
N GLU A 8 8.03 -5.22 -18.21
CA GLU A 8 9.46 -5.17 -17.92
C GLU A 8 9.73 -4.50 -16.56
N LEU A 9 9.03 -3.40 -16.25
CA LEU A 9 9.16 -2.73 -14.96
C LEU A 9 8.65 -3.59 -13.80
N TYR A 10 7.65 -4.44 -14.01
CA TYR A 10 7.18 -5.40 -13.03
C TYR A 10 8.24 -6.49 -12.78
N GLN A 11 8.76 -7.10 -13.85
CA GLN A 11 9.79 -8.14 -13.76
C GLN A 11 11.06 -7.64 -13.07
N GLU A 12 11.46 -6.39 -13.29
CA GLU A 12 12.59 -5.78 -12.59
C GLU A 12 12.36 -5.65 -11.08
N ARG A 13 11.15 -5.27 -10.64
CA ARG A 13 10.80 -5.20 -9.21
C ARG A 13 10.73 -6.59 -8.59
N ASP A 14 10.07 -7.53 -9.26
CA ASP A 14 9.95 -8.91 -8.80
C ASP A 14 11.33 -9.57 -8.65
N LYS A 15 12.21 -9.42 -9.67
CA LYS A 15 13.57 -9.93 -9.62
C LYS A 15 14.34 -9.34 -8.44
N ARG A 16 14.29 -8.02 -8.25
CA ARG A 16 14.99 -7.31 -7.17
C ARG A 16 14.62 -7.83 -5.79
N VAL A 17 13.33 -8.02 -5.53
CA VAL A 17 12.83 -8.57 -4.26
C VAL A 17 13.29 -10.01 -4.09
N ASN A 18 13.15 -10.83 -5.13
CA ASN A 18 13.51 -12.24 -5.09
C ASN A 18 15.01 -12.50 -4.94
N ASP A 19 15.87 -11.70 -5.59
CA ASP A 19 17.33 -11.75 -5.41
C ASP A 19 17.71 -11.48 -3.94
N ALA A 20 17.11 -10.46 -3.34
CA ALA A 20 17.35 -10.12 -1.92
C ALA A 20 16.91 -11.26 -0.99
N ILE A 21 15.75 -11.89 -1.24
CA ILE A 21 15.28 -13.06 -0.49
C ILE A 21 16.26 -14.24 -0.60
N ARG A 22 16.86 -14.44 -1.77
CA ARG A 22 17.85 -15.51 -2.01
C ARG A 22 19.26 -15.21 -1.49
N LEU A 23 19.48 -14.04 -0.87
CA LEU A 23 20.80 -13.57 -0.44
C LEU A 23 21.78 -13.35 -1.61
N GLU A 24 21.25 -13.03 -2.79
CA GLU A 24 22.02 -12.58 -3.95
C GLU A 24 22.24 -11.05 -3.88
N ILE A 25 23.05 -10.50 -4.80
CA ILE A 25 23.24 -9.03 -4.91
C ILE A 25 22.19 -8.47 -5.89
N PRO A 26 21.13 -7.79 -5.43
CA PRO A 26 20.17 -7.16 -6.31
C PRO A 26 20.76 -5.91 -6.99
N ASP A 27 20.08 -5.41 -8.02
CA ASP A 27 20.46 -4.18 -8.75
C ASP A 27 20.43 -2.92 -7.86
N ARG A 28 19.58 -2.92 -6.82
CA ARG A 28 19.59 -1.97 -5.70
C ARG A 28 18.87 -2.57 -4.49
N VAL A 29 18.98 -1.93 -3.33
CA VAL A 29 18.22 -2.33 -2.13
C VAL A 29 16.70 -2.22 -2.43
N PRO A 30 15.91 -3.30 -2.26
CA PRO A 30 14.46 -3.23 -2.44
C PRO A 30 13.78 -2.46 -1.30
N ILE A 31 12.69 -1.77 -1.62
CA ILE A 31 11.84 -1.07 -0.65
C ILE A 31 10.50 -1.81 -0.56
N ASP A 32 10.29 -2.49 0.57
CA ASP A 32 9.03 -3.13 0.93
C ASP A 32 8.24 -2.22 1.89
N MET A 33 7.08 -1.74 1.44
CA MET A 33 6.34 -0.70 2.14
C MET A 33 5.21 -1.26 3.01
N SER A 34 5.08 -0.68 4.20
CA SER A 34 3.94 -0.85 5.10
C SER A 34 3.22 0.49 5.27
N PHE A 35 2.02 0.59 4.72
CA PHE A 35 1.17 1.77 4.82
C PHE A 35 0.11 1.58 5.90
N GLY A 36 0.29 2.23 7.05
CA GLY A 36 -0.81 2.48 7.98
C GLY A 36 -1.79 3.52 7.42
N TYR A 37 -2.00 4.62 8.15
CA TYR A 37 -2.85 5.74 7.69
C TYR A 37 -2.11 6.77 6.80
N PHE A 38 -0.89 6.44 6.33
CA PHE A 38 -0.11 7.36 5.50
C PHE A 38 -0.82 7.79 4.21
N PRO A 39 -1.51 6.91 3.45
CA PRO A 39 -2.25 7.32 2.26
C PRO A 39 -3.27 8.44 2.55
N ALA A 40 -3.95 8.40 3.70
CA ALA A 40 -4.89 9.46 4.09
C ALA A 40 -4.17 10.79 4.30
N LYS A 41 -3.02 10.77 5.00
CA LYS A 41 -2.18 11.96 5.17
C LYS A 41 -1.65 12.49 3.83
N TYR A 42 -1.24 11.62 2.93
CA TYR A 42 -0.66 11.97 1.64
C TYR A 42 -1.64 12.71 0.72
N VAL A 43 -2.90 12.23 0.66
CA VAL A 43 -3.93 12.85 -0.19
C VAL A 43 -4.78 13.90 0.53
N GLY A 44 -4.48 14.19 1.80
CA GLY A 44 -5.12 15.27 2.56
C GLY A 44 -6.54 14.95 3.06
N ILE A 45 -6.84 13.69 3.34
CA ILE A 45 -8.15 13.24 3.87
C ILE A 45 -8.02 12.75 5.31
N PRO A 46 -9.10 12.80 6.12
CA PRO A 46 -9.05 12.30 7.49
C PRO A 46 -8.92 10.77 7.52
N ALA A 47 -8.22 10.23 8.53
CA ALA A 47 -8.07 8.79 8.71
C ALA A 47 -9.41 8.07 8.92
N SER A 48 -10.46 8.79 9.34
CA SER A 48 -11.83 8.26 9.47
C SER A 48 -12.37 7.70 8.15
N VAL A 49 -11.88 8.15 6.99
CA VAL A 49 -12.29 7.65 5.66
C VAL A 49 -12.11 6.13 5.55
N VAL A 50 -11.07 5.56 6.18
CA VAL A 50 -10.81 4.10 6.20
C VAL A 50 -12.03 3.33 6.72
N TYR A 51 -12.83 3.94 7.59
CA TYR A 51 -13.93 3.27 8.28
C TYR A 51 -15.30 3.48 7.65
N TYR A 52 -15.51 4.60 6.97
CA TYR A 52 -16.83 5.04 6.52
C TYR A 52 -16.93 5.20 5.00
N GLU A 53 -15.81 5.35 4.29
CA GLU A 53 -15.79 5.66 2.86
C GLU A 53 -14.75 4.78 2.13
N PRO A 54 -15.02 3.47 1.97
CA PRO A 54 -14.05 2.49 1.48
C PRO A 54 -13.53 2.79 0.08
N ASP A 55 -14.38 3.32 -0.81
CA ASP A 55 -13.99 3.70 -2.17
C ASP A 55 -12.97 4.85 -2.16
N LYS A 56 -13.20 5.87 -1.33
CA LYS A 56 -12.23 6.98 -1.17
C LYS A 56 -10.92 6.50 -0.55
N TRP A 57 -10.96 5.55 0.38
CA TRP A 57 -9.75 4.93 0.91
C TRP A 57 -8.97 4.18 -0.17
N LEU A 58 -9.65 3.38 -0.99
CA LEU A 58 -9.03 2.64 -2.08
C LEU A 58 -8.34 3.58 -3.07
N GLU A 59 -8.98 4.68 -3.45
CA GLU A 59 -8.39 5.66 -4.36
C GLU A 59 -7.18 6.37 -3.74
N ALA A 60 -7.22 6.70 -2.45
CA ALA A 60 -6.06 7.25 -1.73
C ALA A 60 -4.87 6.28 -1.71
N VAL A 61 -5.13 5.00 -1.45
CA VAL A 61 -4.12 3.94 -1.45
C VAL A 61 -3.51 3.78 -2.84
N LYS A 62 -4.33 3.63 -3.90
CA LYS A 62 -3.86 3.50 -5.28
C LYS A 62 -2.96 4.67 -5.68
N LYS A 63 -3.42 5.91 -5.44
CA LYS A 63 -2.63 7.10 -5.74
C LYS A 63 -1.27 7.06 -5.04
N THR A 64 -1.26 6.75 -3.74
CA THR A 64 -0.02 6.66 -2.97
C THR A 64 0.92 5.59 -3.52
N VAL A 65 0.41 4.40 -3.83
CA VAL A 65 1.25 3.30 -4.37
C VAL A 65 1.82 3.66 -5.75
N ILE A 66 1.02 4.29 -6.62
CA ILE A 66 1.44 4.69 -7.97
C ILE A 66 2.48 5.80 -7.93
N ASP A 67 2.33 6.77 -7.01
CA ASP A 67 3.25 7.91 -6.92
C ASP A 67 4.59 7.53 -6.28
N PHE A 68 4.59 6.63 -5.29
CA PHE A 68 5.81 6.22 -4.58
C PHE A 68 6.50 4.99 -5.17
N GLN A 69 5.77 4.15 -5.93
CA GLN A 69 6.29 2.98 -6.64
C GLN A 69 7.22 2.07 -5.81
N PRO A 70 6.77 1.55 -4.66
CA PRO A 70 7.58 0.62 -3.89
C PRO A 70 7.82 -0.68 -4.67
N ASP A 71 8.85 -1.43 -4.28
CA ASP A 71 9.15 -2.73 -4.90
C ASP A 71 8.17 -3.82 -4.45
N SER A 72 7.66 -3.69 -3.22
CA SER A 72 6.64 -4.56 -2.64
C SER A 72 5.76 -3.80 -1.64
N LEU A 73 4.57 -4.35 -1.37
CA LEU A 73 3.65 -3.87 -0.35
C LEU A 73 3.39 -4.98 0.66
N PHE A 74 4.10 -4.94 1.78
CA PHE A 74 3.90 -5.85 2.90
C PHE A 74 2.55 -5.68 3.58
N TYR A 75 2.10 -4.43 3.75
CA TYR A 75 0.91 -4.13 4.53
C TYR A 75 0.23 -2.83 4.08
N ILE A 76 -1.09 -2.84 4.08
CA ILE A 76 -1.94 -1.65 3.98
C ILE A 76 -2.97 -1.74 5.10
N GLN A 77 -3.27 -0.61 5.75
CA GLN A 77 -4.34 -0.53 6.74
C GLN A 77 -5.65 -1.07 6.15
N ALA A 78 -6.12 -2.17 6.73
CA ALA A 78 -7.34 -2.82 6.30
C ALA A 78 -8.56 -1.94 6.59
N LEU A 79 -9.54 -2.03 5.70
CA LEU A 79 -10.86 -1.45 5.89
C LEU A 79 -11.49 -2.06 7.16
N SER A 80 -12.02 -1.20 8.02
CA SER A 80 -12.75 -1.61 9.22
C SER A 80 -14.15 -1.01 9.15
N PRO A 81 -15.24 -1.79 9.32
CA PRO A 81 -16.59 -1.29 9.06
C PRO A 81 -17.10 -0.43 10.21
N GLY A 82 -16.81 0.89 10.17
CA GLY A 82 -17.11 1.82 11.27
C GLY A 82 -18.59 1.80 11.69
N LYS A 83 -19.50 1.85 10.71
CA LYS A 83 -20.95 1.81 10.97
C LYS A 83 -21.42 0.50 11.62
N ALA A 84 -20.81 -0.63 11.26
CA ALA A 84 -21.14 -1.90 11.90
C ALA A 84 -20.61 -1.95 13.33
N MET A 85 -19.41 -1.43 13.57
CA MET A 85 -18.81 -1.36 14.91
C MET A 85 -19.59 -0.45 15.85
N GLU A 86 -20.13 0.67 15.37
CA GLU A 86 -21.02 1.54 16.15
C GLU A 86 -22.33 0.84 16.53
N LEU A 87 -22.93 0.08 15.61
CA LEU A 87 -24.16 -0.67 15.88
C LEU A 87 -23.94 -1.83 16.87
N LEU A 88 -22.76 -2.44 16.83
CA LEU A 88 -22.40 -3.53 17.73
C LEU A 88 -22.12 -3.06 19.15
N ASP A 89 -21.77 -1.78 19.34
CA ASP A 89 -21.36 -1.17 20.62
C ASP A 89 -20.51 -2.14 21.49
N PRO A 90 -19.35 -2.61 20.97
CA PRO A 90 -18.58 -3.63 21.63
C PRO A 90 -18.03 -3.09 22.95
N LYS A 91 -18.36 -3.75 24.06
CA LYS A 91 -17.81 -3.43 25.36
C LYS A 91 -16.32 -3.73 25.38
N THR A 92 -15.52 -2.71 25.64
CA THR A 92 -14.12 -2.89 26.03
C THR A 92 -14.10 -3.40 27.47
N THR A 93 -13.43 -4.54 27.68
CA THR A 93 -13.32 -5.19 29.01
C THR A 93 -12.41 -4.38 29.92
#